data_AF-A0A5K7XBG4-F1
#
_entry.id   AF-A0A5K7XBG4-F1
#
_cell.length_a   1.000
_cell.length_b   1.000
_cell.length_c   1.000
_cell.angle_alpha   90.00
_cell.angle_beta   90.00
_cell.angle_gamma   90.00
#
_symmetry.space_group_name_H-M   'P 1'
#
loop_
_entity.id
_entity.type
_entity.pdbx_description
1 polymer ?
#
loop_
_entity_poly.entity_id
_entity_poly.type
_entity_poly.pdbx_seq_one_letter_code
_entity_poly.pdbx_strand_id
1 'polypeptide(L)'
;MDRDAILATMKANFTAAEAPGTIEEFANTKAVDLFQESIDVINFLFYLEDELGPKIDASQLGPAMANMTFGELADELNRVLAPQA
;
A
#
# COMPACT_ATOMS: atom_id res chain seq x y z
N MET A 1 -6.88 9.55 7.69
CA MET A 1 -7.13 8.15 8.11
C MET A 1 -6.08 7.79 9.16
N ASP A 2 -6.13 6.61 9.77
CA ASP A 2 -5.00 6.16 10.60
C ASP A 2 -3.98 5.42 9.72
N ARG A 3 -2.69 5.72 9.91
CA ARG A 3 -1.59 5.10 9.18
C ARG A 3 -1.54 3.59 9.43
N ASP A 4 -1.77 3.18 10.66
CA ASP A 4 -1.76 1.77 11.04
C ASP A 4 -2.94 1.00 10.44
N ALA A 5 -4.09 1.68 10.27
CA ALA A 5 -5.24 1.12 9.56
C ALA A 5 -4.92 0.89 8.08
N ILE A 6 -4.25 1.84 7.43
CA ILE A 6 -3.79 1.70 6.03
C ILE A 6 -2.84 0.49 5.89
N LEU A 7 -1.86 0.37 6.79
CA LEU A 7 -0.92 -0.75 6.78
C LEU A 7 -1.61 -2.09 7.00
N ALA A 8 -2.60 -2.14 7.90
CA ALA A 8 -3.40 -3.34 8.12
C ALA A 8 -4.18 -3.76 6.86
N THR A 9 -4.80 -2.79 6.16
CA THR A 9 -5.48 -3.02 4.88
C THR A 9 -4.49 -3.53 3.83
N MET A 10 -3.35 -2.86 3.63
CA MET A 10 -2.33 -3.31 2.68
C MET A 10 -1.87 -4.74 2.96
N LYS A 11 -1.61 -5.07 4.22
CA LYS A 11 -1.16 -6.39 4.63
C LYS A 11 -2.22 -7.47 4.35
N ALA A 12 -3.51 -7.12 4.42
CA ALA A 12 -4.61 -8.04 4.13
C ALA A 12 -4.70 -8.47 2.65
N ASN A 13 -4.07 -7.73 1.73
CA ASN A 13 -3.93 -8.15 0.34
C ASN A 13 -2.99 -9.36 0.15
N PHE A 14 -2.11 -9.61 1.12
CA PHE A 14 -1.12 -10.69 1.04
C PHE A 14 -1.58 -11.90 1.84
N THR A 15 -1.22 -13.09 1.38
CA THR A 15 -1.40 -14.28 2.23
C THR A 15 -0.41 -14.26 3.39
N ALA A 16 -0.73 -14.96 4.49
CA ALA A 16 0.13 -15.00 5.68
C ALA A 16 1.55 -15.54 5.41
N ALA A 17 1.76 -16.25 4.31
CA ALA A 17 3.07 -16.76 3.90
C ALA A 17 3.89 -15.75 3.08
N GLU A 18 3.25 -14.72 2.52
CA GLU A 18 3.87 -13.73 1.63
C GLU A 18 4.22 -12.42 2.36
N ALA A 19 3.45 -12.05 3.38
CA ALA A 19 3.71 -10.84 4.17
C ALA A 19 4.55 -11.12 5.43
N PRO A 20 5.48 -10.21 5.78
CA PRO A 20 6.15 -10.22 7.09
C PRO A 20 5.18 -10.31 8.28
N GLY A 21 5.64 -11.00 9.33
CA GLY A 21 4.80 -11.44 10.45
C GLY A 21 4.17 -10.29 11.23
N THR A 22 4.90 -9.20 11.45
CA THR A 22 4.40 -8.01 12.18
C THR A 22 4.01 -6.87 11.22
N ILE A 23 3.21 -5.90 11.70
CA ILE A 23 2.90 -4.67 10.95
C ILE A 23 4.17 -3.81 10.78
N GLU A 24 5.06 -3.81 11.78
CA GLU A 24 6.31 -3.03 11.75
C GLU A 24 7.30 -3.56 10.71
N GLU A 25 7.47 -4.89 10.61
CA GLU A 25 8.30 -5.49 9.55
C GLU A 25 7.68 -5.26 8.16
N PHE A 26 6.35 -5.38 8.05
CA PHE A 26 5.64 -5.09 6.80
C PHE A 26 5.85 -3.62 6.37
N ALA A 27 5.73 -2.67 7.29
CA ALA A 27 5.94 -1.26 7.02
C ALA A 27 7.36 -0.93 6.52
N ASN A 28 8.37 -1.70 6.93
CA ASN A 28 9.76 -1.50 6.51
C ASN A 28 10.13 -2.27 5.22
N THR A 29 9.21 -3.06 4.66
CA THR A 29 9.44 -3.85 3.45
C THR A 29 9.15 -3.01 2.20
N LYS A 30 9.98 -3.12 1.16
CA LYS A 30 9.70 -2.44 -0.11
C LYS A 30 8.64 -3.21 -0.90
N ALA A 31 7.80 -2.47 -1.61
CA ALA A 31 6.78 -3.08 -2.46
C ALA A 31 7.38 -4.07 -3.48
N VAL A 32 8.53 -3.73 -4.06
CA VAL A 32 9.25 -4.60 -5.03
C VAL A 32 9.80 -5.90 -4.44
N ASP A 33 9.92 -5.99 -3.11
CA ASP A 33 10.37 -7.22 -2.47
C ASP A 33 9.24 -8.26 -2.37
N LEU A 34 7.96 -7.81 -2.46
CA LEU A 34 6.78 -8.66 -2.39
C LEU A 34 6.04 -8.82 -3.73
N PHE A 35 6.08 -7.81 -4.61
CA PHE A 35 5.46 -7.89 -5.93
C PHE A 35 6.44 -8.51 -6.94
N GLN A 36 6.08 -9.69 -7.46
CA GLN A 36 6.92 -10.40 -8.43
C GLN A 36 6.68 -9.90 -9.85
N GLU A 37 5.46 -9.46 -10.15
CA GLU A 37 5.07 -8.98 -11.47
C GLU A 37 4.44 -7.58 -11.41
N SER A 38 4.60 -6.79 -12.47
CA SER A 38 3.99 -5.46 -12.56
C SER A 38 2.45 -5.50 -12.48
N ILE A 39 1.83 -6.64 -12.81
CA ILE A 39 0.39 -6.83 -12.68
C ILE A 39 -0.05 -6.90 -11.21
N ASP A 40 0.81 -7.39 -10.32
CA ASP A 40 0.52 -7.47 -8.89
C ASP A 40 0.40 -6.07 -8.28
N VAL A 41 1.24 -5.14 -8.73
CA VAL A 41 1.20 -3.72 -8.33
C VAL A 41 -0.13 -3.08 -8.74
N ILE A 42 -0.59 -3.35 -9.96
CA ILE A 42 -1.86 -2.82 -10.48
C ILE A 42 -3.04 -3.41 -9.70
N ASN A 43 -3.06 -4.73 -9.49
CA ASN A 43 -4.10 -5.40 -8.72
C ASN A 43 -4.15 -4.90 -7.27
N PHE A 44 -2.99 -4.67 -6.66
CA PHE A 44 -2.90 -4.09 -5.32
C PHE A 44 -3.44 -2.67 -5.26
N LEU A 45 -3.14 -1.83 -6.25
CA LEU A 45 -3.68 -0.46 -6.30
C LEU A 45 -5.20 -0.46 -6.44
N PHE A 46 -5.77 -1.36 -7.25
CA PHE A 46 -7.22 -1.53 -7.35
C PHE A 46 -7.84 -2.02 -6.03
N TYR A 47 -7.19 -2.97 -5.36
CA TYR A 47 -7.61 -3.41 -4.03
C TYR A 47 -7.66 -2.24 -3.04
N LEU A 48 -6.61 -1.41 -3.01
CA LEU A 48 -6.59 -0.24 -2.15
C LEU A 48 -7.66 0.79 -2.51
N GLU A 49 -7.94 1.00 -3.79
CA GLU A 49 -9.01 1.90 -4.23
C GLU A 49 -10.40 1.43 -3.77
N ASP A 50 -10.66 0.12 -3.80
CA ASP A 50 -11.91 -0.47 -3.31
C ASP A 50 -12.04 -0.33 -1.78
N GLU A 51 -10.97 -0.63 -1.04
CA GLU A 51 -10.99 -0.64 0.42
C GLU A 51 -10.91 0.77 1.05
N LEU A 52 -10.13 1.67 0.44
CA LEU A 52 -9.84 3.00 0.99
C LEU A 52 -10.61 4.12 0.26
N GLY A 53 -11.17 3.82 -0.92
CA GLY A 53 -12.06 4.70 -1.69
C GLY A 53 -11.46 5.31 -2.97
N PRO A 54 -12.29 6.03 -3.76
CA PRO A 54 -12.05 6.39 -5.17
C PRO A 54 -11.01 7.49 -5.42
N LYS A 55 -10.12 7.76 -4.46
CA LYS A 55 -9.13 8.84 -4.52
C LYS A 55 -7.70 8.35 -4.80
N ILE A 56 -7.50 7.05 -4.97
CA ILE A 56 -6.18 6.48 -5.22
C ILE A 56 -5.91 6.51 -6.72
N ASP A 57 -5.13 7.49 -7.18
CA ASP A 57 -4.67 7.53 -8.56
C ASP A 57 -3.50 6.56 -8.76
N ALA A 58 -3.81 5.35 -9.23
CA ALA A 58 -2.85 4.31 -9.53
C ALA A 58 -1.76 4.76 -10.53
N SER A 59 -2.06 5.72 -11.41
CA SER A 59 -1.08 6.23 -12.39
C SER A 59 0.00 7.11 -11.74
N GLN A 60 -0.31 7.74 -10.60
CA GLN A 60 0.64 8.53 -9.83
C GLN A 60 1.43 7.66 -8.84
N LEU A 61 0.76 6.71 -8.20
CA LEU A 61 1.36 5.89 -7.14
C LEU A 61 2.15 4.70 -7.69
N GLY A 62 1.73 4.09 -8.80
CA GLY A 62 2.35 2.88 -9.35
C GLY A 62 3.86 3.02 -9.60
N PRO A 63 4.34 4.06 -10.30
CA PRO A 63 5.78 4.25 -10.51
C PRO A 63 6.55 4.56 -9.22
N ALA A 64 5.92 5.23 -8.26
CA ALA A 64 6.54 5.62 -6.99
C ALA A 64 6.67 4.44 -6.01
N MET A 65 5.68 3.54 -6.01
CA MET A 65 5.67 2.34 -5.18
C MET A 65 6.92 1.48 -5.34
N ALA A 66 7.49 1.44 -6.55
CA ALA A 66 8.69 0.64 -6.80
C ALA A 66 9.89 1.03 -5.91
N ASN A 67 9.92 2.27 -5.41
CA ASN A 67 11.01 2.79 -4.59
C ASN A 67 10.63 3.04 -3.14
N MET A 68 9.39 2.74 -2.74
CA MET A 68 8.85 3.01 -1.42
C MET A 68 8.68 1.73 -0.60
N THR A 69 8.85 1.88 0.70
CA THR A 69 8.35 0.93 1.69
C THR A 69 6.84 1.02 1.83
N PHE A 70 6.19 -0.03 2.33
CA PHE A 70 4.75 0.03 2.63
C PHE A 70 4.43 1.10 3.69
N GLY A 71 5.36 1.39 4.59
CA GLY A 71 5.27 2.50 5.54
C GLY A 71 5.19 3.85 4.84
N GLU A 72 6.11 4.13 3.93
CA GLU A 72 6.11 5.37 3.14
C GLU A 72 4.87 5.49 2.24
N LEU A 73 4.42 4.36 1.67
CA LEU A 73 3.18 4.31 0.91
C LEU A 73 1.96 4.61 1.79
N ALA A 74 1.93 4.09 3.01
CA ALA A 74 0.85 4.36 3.96
C ALA A 74 0.83 5.83 4.39
N ASP A 75 2.00 6.45 4.57
CA ASP A 75 2.12 7.87 4.85
C ASP A 75 1.60 8.73 3.68
N GLU A 76 1.94 8.36 2.45
CA GLU A 76 1.47 9.05 1.25
C GLU A 76 -0.05 8.91 1.06
N LEU A 77 -0.60 7.70 1.21
CA LEU A 77 -2.04 7.49 1.14
C LEU A 77 -2.77 8.23 2.26
N ASN A 78 -2.22 8.28 3.46
CA ASN A 78 -2.83 9.05 4.53
C ASN A 78 -2.90 10.55 4.19
N ARG A 79 -1.85 11.09 3.54
CA ARG A 79 -1.81 12.48 3.05
C ARG A 79 -2.87 12.75 1.97
N VAL A 80 -3.01 11.83 1.00
CA VAL A 80 -3.95 11.98 -0.14
C VAL A 80 -5.40 11.78 0.30
N LEU A 81 -5.64 10.86 1.24
CA LEU A 81 -6.98 10.52 1.74
C LEU A 81 -7.44 11.43 2.89
N ALA A 82 -6.53 12.19 3.51
CA ALA A 82 -6.90 13.22 4.45
C ALA A 82 -7.80 14.26 3.75
N PRO A 83 -8.90 14.71 4.37
CA PRO A 83 -9.68 15.81 3.83
C PRO A 83 -8.77 17.04 3.73
N GLN A 84 -8.54 17.53 2.51
CA GLN A 84 -7.92 18.83 2.32
C GLN A 84 -8.87 19.86 2.95
N ALA A 85 -8.40 20.50 4.02
CA ALA A 85 -9.15 21.51 4.77
C ALA A 85 -9.48 22.74 3.91
#